data_AF-A0A961V9Z1-F1
#
_entry.id   AF-A0A961V9Z1-F1
#
_cell.length_a   1.000
_cell.length_b   1.000
_cell.length_c   1.000
_cell.angle_alpha   90.00
_cell.angle_beta   90.00
_cell.angle_gamma   90.00
#
_symmetry.space_group_name_H-M   'P 1'
#
loop_
_entity.id
_entity.type
_entity.pdbx_description
1 polymer ?
#
loop_
_entity_poly.entity_id
_entity_poly.type
_entity_poly.pdbx_seq_one_letter_code
_entity_poly.pdbx_strand_id
1 'polypeptide(L)' 'HLGDAYWRAGRKLEARFQWSHAKDLDPEPAELATIEDKLANGMKDAEPIDRVSTEKSGGNDG' A
#
# COMPACT_ATOMS: atom_id res chain seq x y z
N HIS A 1 1.71 5.47 3.92
CA HIS A 1 1.73 4.16 4.61
C HIS A 1 2.91 4.08 5.57
N LEU A 2 2.66 3.67 6.82
CA LEU A 2 3.69 3.58 7.86
C LEU A 2 4.80 2.56 7.51
N GLY A 3 4.44 1.46 6.84
CA GLY A 3 5.40 0.46 6.36
C GLY A 3 6.43 1.02 5.37
N ASP A 4 5.99 1.87 4.44
CA ASP A 4 6.87 2.49 3.44
C ASP A 4 7.86 3.46 4.10
N ALA A 5 7.42 4.18 5.15
CA ALA A 5 8.29 5.06 5.94
C ALA A 5 9.37 4.27 6.70
N TYR A 6 9.00 3.14 7.31
CA TYR A 6 9.97 2.25 7.96
C TYR A 6 10.97 1.67 6.95
N TRP A 7 10.51 1.28 5.76
CA TRP A 7 11.38 0.73 4.73
C TRP A 7 12.46 1.72 4.30
N ARG A 8 12.06 2.97 4.03
CA ARG A 8 12.97 4.06 3.68
C ARG A 8 13.93 4.43 4.82
N ALA A 9 13.51 4.24 6.06
CA ALA A 9 14.36 4.42 7.24
C ALA A 9 15.32 3.24 7.51
N GLY A 10 15.35 2.22 6.65
CA GLY A 10 16.16 1.01 6.84
C GLY A 10 15.56 0.00 7.84
N ARG A 11 14.39 0.30 8.41
CA ARG A 11 13.64 -0.55 9.33
C ARG A 11 12.78 -1.56 8.58
N LYS A 12 13.44 -2.51 7.91
CA LYS A 12 12.79 -3.48 7.02
C LYS A 12 11.86 -4.45 7.76
N LEU A 13 12.16 -4.80 9.00
CA LEU A 13 11.31 -5.69 9.81
C LEU A 13 9.99 -5.00 10.18
N GLU A 14 10.07 -3.79 10.73
CA GLU A 14 8.89 -2.98 11.03
C GLU A 14 8.07 -2.65 9.78
N ALA A 15 8.73 -2.42 8.64
CA ALA A 15 8.04 -2.23 7.36
C ALA A 15 7.18 -3.44 6.97
N ARG A 16 7.76 -4.65 7.04
CA ARG A 16 7.04 -5.89 6.73
C ARG A 16 5.91 -6.16 7.73
N PHE A 17 6.11 -5.86 9.01
CA PHE A 17 5.03 -5.94 10.00
C PHE A 17 3.85 -5.04 9.64
N GLN A 18 4.12 -3.79 9.26
CA GLN A 18 3.07 -2.86 8.84
C GLN A 18 2.35 -3.29 7.56
N TRP A 19 3.06 -3.86 6.60
CA TRP A 19 2.46 -4.41 5.39
C TRP A 19 1.62 -5.65 5.67
N SER A 20 2.07 -6.55 6.55
CA SER A 20 1.27 -7.70 6.98
C SER A 20 -0.02 -7.23 7.66
N HIS A 21 0.08 -6.28 8.58
CA HIS A 21 -1.09 -5.71 9.24
C HIS A 21 -2.05 -5.07 8.23
N ALA A 22 -1.53 -4.34 7.23
CA ALA A 22 -2.35 -3.78 6.16
C ALA A 22 -3.07 -4.86 5.32
N LYS A 23 -2.42 -6.01 5.08
CA LYS A 23 -3.05 -7.18 4.45
C LYS A 23 -4.19 -7.76 5.29
N ASP A 24 -4.04 -7.78 6.62
CA ASP A 24 -5.06 -8.30 7.54
C ASP A 24 -6.30 -7.39 7.67
N LEU A 25 -6.23 -6.14 7.17
CA LEU A 25 -7.36 -5.20 7.18
C LEU A 25 -8.30 -5.34 5.96
N ASP A 26 -8.18 -6.43 5.21
CA ASP A 26 -8.97 -6.70 4.00
C ASP A 26 -8.87 -5.55 2.97
N PRO A 27 -7.65 -5.20 2.52
CA PRO A 27 -7.47 -4.13 1.54
C PRO A 27 -8.04 -4.54 0.18
N GLU A 28 -8.28 -3.56 -0.69
CA GLU A 28 -8.72 -3.81 -2.06
C GLU A 28 -7.78 -4.80 -2.76
N PRO A 29 -8.27 -5.65 -3.69
CA PRO A 29 -7.44 -6.68 -4.34
C PRO A 29 -6.16 -6.14 -5.02
N ALA A 30 -6.23 -4.90 -5.53
CA ALA A 30 -5.08 -4.20 -6.11
C ALA A 30 -4.03 -3.81 -5.05
N GLU A 31 -4.47 -3.37 -3.87
CA GLU A 31 -3.60 -3.09 -2.74
C GLU A 31 -3.03 -4.37 -2.14
N LEU A 32 -3.84 -5.43 -2.00
CA LEU A 32 -3.39 -6.74 -1.54
C LEU A 32 -2.22 -7.26 -2.38
N ALA A 33 -2.36 -7.26 -3.71
CA ALA A 33 -1.28 -7.69 -4.61
C ALA A 33 0.00 -6.85 -4.45
N THR A 34 -0.15 -5.54 -4.24
CA THR A 34 0.98 -4.63 -3.97
C THR A 34 1.65 -4.94 -2.63
N ILE A 35 0.86 -5.19 -1.59
CA ILE A 35 1.34 -5.52 -0.25
C ILE A 35 2.06 -6.87 -0.26
N GLU A 36 1.54 -7.87 -0.97
CA GLU A 36 2.16 -9.18 -1.11
C GLU A 36 3.50 -9.12 -1.85
N ASP A 37 3.60 -8.32 -2.93
CA ASP A 37 4.88 -8.08 -3.61
C ASP A 37 5.89 -7.39 -2.69
N LYS A 38 5.46 -6.33 -1.97
CA LYS A 38 6.31 -5.65 -0.97
C LYS A 38 6.77 -6.61 0.13
N LEU A 39 5.91 -7.51 0.59
CA LEU A 39 6.26 -8.53 1.57
C LEU A 39 7.25 -9.57 1.03
N ALA A 40 7.15 -9.96 -0.24
CA ALA A 40 8.04 -10.97 -0.84
C ALA A 40 9.39 -10.40 -1.28
N ASN A 41 9.35 -9.32 -2.06
CA ASN A 41 10.49 -8.74 -2.76
C ASN A 41 11.03 -7.47 -2.09
N GLY A 42 10.30 -6.93 -1.11
CA GLY A 42 10.56 -5.61 -0.56
C GLY A 42 9.94 -4.50 -1.39
N MET A 43 9.86 -3.30 -0.83
CA MET A 43 9.45 -2.14 -1.61
C MET A 43 10.62 -1.74 -2.52
N LYS A 44 10.51 -2.07 -3.81
CA LYS A 44 11.24 -1.33 -4.84
C LYS A 44 10.78 0.12 -4.71
N ASP A 45 11.68 1.10 -4.83
CA ASP A 45 11.27 2.51 -4.95
C ASP A 45 10.41 2.63 -6.23
N ALA A 46 9.14 2.28 -6.08
CA ALA A 46 8.14 2.45 -7.10
C ALA A 46 7.89 3.96 -7.10
N GLU A 47 8.24 4.56 -8.23
CA GLU A 47 7.73 5.84 -8.72
C GLU A 47 6.33 6.11 -8.14
N PRO A 48 6.06 7.35 -7.71
CA PRO A 48 4.85 7.69 -6.99
C PRO A 48 3.67 7.12 -7.75
N ILE A 49 2.96 6.18 -7.12
CA ILE A 49 1.62 5.82 -7.58
C ILE A 49 0.83 7.13 -7.52
N ASP A 50 0.67 7.76 -8.67
CA ASP A 50 -0.21 8.89 -8.87
C ASP A 50 -1.57 8.47 -8.31
N ARG A 51 -1.88 8.91 -7.08
CA ARG A 51 -3.12 9.57 -6.61
C ARG A 51 -4.40 9.33 -7.44
N VAL A 52 -4.62 8.11 -7.91
CA VAL A 52 -5.86 7.63 -8.53
C VAL A 52 -6.47 6.59 -7.60
N SER A 53 -6.76 7.05 -6.39
CA SER A 53 -7.95 6.65 -5.64
C SER A 53 -8.64 7.91 -5.15
N THR A 54 -8.77 8.88 -6.05
CA THR A 54 -9.92 9.79 -6.06
C THR A 54 -10.81 9.28 -7.19
N GLU A 55 -12.11 9.16 -6.89
CA GLU A 55 -13.22 9.08 -7.85
C GLU A 55 -13.84 7.70 -8.17
N LYS A 56 -14.66 7.23 -7.22
CA LYS A 56 -16.05 6.81 -7.44
C LYS A 56 -16.78 6.96 -6.08
N SER A 57 -17.86 7.69 -5.88
CA SER A 57 -18.93 8.13 -6.79
C SER A 57 -19.49 9.44 -6.25
N GLY A 58 -19.06 10.57 -6.81
CA GLY A 58 -19.81 11.81 -6.78
C GLY A 58 -20.47 11.98 -8.14
N GLY A 59 -21.77 11.72 -8.19
CA GLY A 59 -22.64 12.18 -9.28
C GLY A 59 -23.71 11.19 -9.70
N ASN A 60 -24.93 11.58 -10.05
CA ASN A 60 -25.69 12.84 -10.09
C ASN A 60 -27.17 12.40 -10.16
N ASP A 61 -28.17 13.25 -9.89
CA ASP A 61 -29.42 13.33 -10.68
C ASP A 61 -30.38 14.38 -10.11
N GLY A 62 -30.72 15.38 -10.93
CA GLY A 62 -32.04 16.05 -10.98
C GLY A 62 -32.31 17.21 -10.03
#